data_AF-K1RIB8-F1
#
_entry.id   AF-K1RIB8-F1
#
_cell.length_a   1.000
_cell.length_b   1.000
_cell.length_c   1.000
_cell.angle_alpha   90.00
_cell.angle_beta   90.00
_cell.angle_gamma   90.00
#
_symmetry.space_group_name_H-M   'P 1'
#
loop_
_entity.id
_entity.type
_entity.pdbx_description
1 polymer ?
#
loop_
_entity_poly.entity_id
_entity_poly.type
_entity_poly.pdbx_seq_one_letter_code
_entity_poly.pdbx_strand_id
1 'polypeptide(L)'
;DVETLLDDVSDAAYDKAVEVVTDTVRQETHKEDIRLVEESKKWVLSPERKAPKKEREYAAERLDGVITKIKNAMQHALAKIQRTLMQPEVKQFGKEQVKKKAKESIMDMLAKAKINADRDNRERWEREGRIAPKKKHDMELVGI
;
A
#
# COMPACT_ATOMS: atom_id res chain seq x y z
N ASP A 1 22.41 -14.29 -9.14
CA ASP A 1 22.51 -14.64 -7.71
C ASP A 1 21.24 -14.17 -7.01
N VAL A 2 20.76 -14.88 -5.99
CA VAL A 2 19.53 -14.54 -5.25
C VAL A 2 19.67 -13.18 -4.55
N GLU A 3 20.85 -12.86 -4.03
CA GLU A 3 21.11 -11.57 -3.39
C GLU A 3 20.99 -10.41 -4.39
N THR A 4 21.51 -10.55 -5.62
CA THR A 4 21.36 -9.54 -6.69
C THR A 4 19.89 -9.35 -7.08
N LEU A 5 19.13 -10.45 -7.24
CA LEU A 5 17.70 -10.37 -7.57
C LEU A 5 16.91 -9.65 -6.47
N LEU A 6 17.25 -9.90 -5.20
CA LEU A 6 16.63 -9.21 -4.08
C LEU A 6 16.97 -7.72 -4.06
N ASP A 7 18.18 -7.32 -4.43
CA ASP A 7 18.56 -5.92 -4.53
C ASP A 7 17.76 -5.18 -5.62
N ASP A 8 17.65 -5.77 -6.81
CA ASP A 8 16.91 -5.18 -7.94
C ASP A 8 15.42 -5.05 -7.63
N VAL A 9 14.82 -6.12 -7.08
CA VAL A 9 13.39 -6.12 -6.71
C VAL A 9 13.12 -5.14 -5.58
N SER A 10 14.02 -5.03 -4.59
CA SER A 10 13.84 -4.11 -3.46
C SER A 10 13.97 -2.66 -3.89
N ASP A 11 14.85 -2.35 -4.84
CA ASP A 11 14.95 -1.00 -5.42
C ASP A 11 13.66 -0.62 -6.14
N ALA A 12 13.19 -1.47 -7.05
CA ALA A 12 11.97 -1.23 -7.81
C ALA A 12 10.72 -1.15 -6.91
N ALA A 13 10.60 -2.04 -5.92
CA ALA A 13 9.49 -2.05 -4.98
C ALA A 13 9.49 -0.80 -4.09
N TYR A 14 10.66 -0.32 -3.68
CA TYR A 14 10.77 0.91 -2.90
C TYR A 14 10.35 2.13 -3.72
N ASP A 15 10.88 2.29 -4.94
CA ASP A 15 10.52 3.40 -5.82
C ASP A 15 9.01 3.41 -6.11
N LYS A 16 8.40 2.24 -6.32
CA LYS A 16 6.96 2.13 -6.49
C LYS A 16 6.18 2.47 -5.22
N ALA A 17 6.68 2.11 -4.05
CA ALA A 17 6.04 2.49 -2.79
C ALA A 17 6.04 4.01 -2.59
N VAL A 18 7.13 4.69 -2.96
CA VAL A 18 7.19 6.17 -2.92
C VAL A 18 6.18 6.80 -3.87
N GLU A 19 6.02 6.27 -5.07
CA GLU A 19 4.99 6.72 -6.02
C GLU A 19 3.58 6.56 -5.42
N VAL A 20 3.26 5.38 -4.90
CA VAL A 20 1.93 5.08 -4.33
C VAL A 20 1.61 5.99 -3.13
N VAL A 21 2.58 6.24 -2.24
CA VAL A 21 2.40 7.15 -1.10
C VAL A 21 2.13 8.57 -1.59
N THR A 22 2.87 9.03 -2.59
CA THR A 22 2.71 10.39 -3.15
C THR A 22 1.35 10.54 -3.83
N ASP A 23 0.89 9.53 -4.59
CA ASP A 23 -0.42 9.53 -5.24
C ASP A 23 -1.57 9.45 -4.24
N THR A 24 -1.43 8.65 -3.17
CA THR A 24 -2.45 8.53 -2.13
C THR A 24 -2.66 9.86 -1.41
N VAL A 25 -1.57 10.53 -1.00
CA VAL A 25 -1.66 11.85 -0.34
C VAL A 25 -2.29 12.87 -1.28
N ARG A 26 -1.96 12.84 -2.59
CA ARG A 26 -2.58 13.70 -3.59
C ARG A 26 -4.10 13.47 -3.69
N GLN A 27 -4.52 12.21 -3.74
CA GLN A 27 -5.93 11.86 -3.88
C GLN A 27 -6.73 12.28 -2.65
N GLU A 28 -6.26 11.95 -1.44
CA GLU A 28 -6.97 12.25 -0.19
C GLU A 28 -7.14 13.76 0.01
N THR A 29 -6.09 14.56 -0.19
CA THR A 29 -6.18 16.04 -0.11
C THR A 29 -7.09 16.62 -1.21
N HIS A 30 -7.08 16.06 -2.43
CA HIS A 30 -7.99 16.52 -3.48
C HIS A 30 -9.45 16.21 -3.18
N LYS A 31 -9.71 15.07 -2.53
CA LYS A 31 -11.05 14.56 -2.29
C LYS A 31 -11.80 15.31 -1.20
N GLU A 32 -11.10 15.78 -0.16
CA GLU A 32 -11.73 16.40 1.00
C GLU A 32 -11.59 17.93 0.99
N ASP A 33 -10.37 18.47 0.99
CA ASP A 33 -10.14 19.91 1.17
C ASP A 33 -10.65 20.74 -0.02
N ILE A 34 -10.32 20.32 -1.25
CA ILE A 34 -10.74 21.04 -2.46
C ILE A 34 -12.26 20.89 -2.65
N ARG A 35 -12.80 19.70 -2.41
CA ARG A 35 -14.23 19.42 -2.56
C ARG A 35 -15.09 20.32 -1.68
N LEU A 36 -14.70 20.51 -0.42
CA LEU A 36 -15.45 21.34 0.54
C LEU A 36 -15.53 22.80 0.06
N VAL A 37 -14.44 23.32 -0.50
CA VAL A 37 -14.38 24.68 -1.06
C VAL A 37 -15.19 24.78 -2.36
N GLU A 38 -15.16 23.75 -3.21
CA GLU A 38 -15.98 23.68 -4.43
C GLU A 38 -17.48 23.61 -4.11
N GLU A 39 -17.89 22.83 -3.12
CA GLU A 39 -19.28 22.76 -2.65
C GLU A 39 -19.72 24.10 -2.06
N SER A 40 -18.85 24.77 -1.28
CA SER A 40 -19.10 26.12 -0.77
C SER A 40 -19.26 27.14 -1.91
N LYS A 41 -18.44 27.03 -2.97
CA LYS A 41 -18.55 27.88 -4.16
C LYS A 41 -19.88 27.66 -4.88
N LYS A 42 -20.28 26.40 -5.08
CA LYS A 42 -21.59 26.05 -5.68
C LYS A 42 -22.73 26.64 -4.86
N TRP A 43 -22.66 26.53 -3.53
CA TRP A 43 -23.64 27.10 -2.62
C TRP A 43 -23.72 28.64 -2.72
N VAL A 44 -22.58 29.34 -2.79
CA VAL A 44 -22.53 30.80 -2.97
C VAL A 44 -23.16 31.23 -4.29
N LEU A 45 -22.93 30.46 -5.36
CA LEU A 45 -23.45 30.76 -6.70
C LEU A 45 -24.88 30.28 -6.92
N SER A 46 -25.47 29.57 -5.95
CA SER A 46 -26.81 28.98 -6.11
C SER A 46 -27.88 30.07 -6.33
N PRO A 47 -28.88 29.81 -7.19
CA PRO A 47 -29.88 30.82 -7.56
C PRO A 47 -30.80 31.22 -6.39
N GLU A 48 -30.93 30.38 -5.35
CA GLU A 48 -31.73 30.65 -4.15
C GLU A 48 -31.07 31.63 -3.18
N ARG A 49 -29.82 32.06 -3.45
CA ARG A 49 -29.12 33.03 -2.61
C ARG A 49 -29.72 34.43 -2.80
N LYS A 50 -30.10 35.04 -1.69
CA LYS A 50 -30.64 36.42 -1.64
C LYS A 50 -29.59 37.52 -1.87
N ALA A 51 -28.30 37.17 -1.82
CA ALA A 51 -27.21 38.12 -1.98
C ALA A 51 -27.10 38.65 -3.42
N PRO A 52 -26.70 39.92 -3.62
CA PRO A 52 -26.48 40.50 -4.94
C PRO A 52 -25.51 39.67 -5.80
N LYS A 53 -25.74 39.61 -7.10
CA LYS A 53 -24.91 38.84 -8.05
C LYS A 53 -23.42 39.20 -7.96
N LYS A 54 -23.11 40.50 -7.89
CA LYS A 54 -21.72 40.99 -7.79
C LYS A 54 -21.00 40.48 -6.54
N GLU A 55 -21.69 40.42 -5.41
CA GLU A 55 -21.10 39.93 -4.15
C GLU A 55 -20.89 38.42 -4.19
N ARG A 56 -21.82 37.69 -4.82
CA ARG A 56 -21.68 36.24 -5.03
C ARG A 56 -20.51 35.88 -5.94
N GLU A 57 -20.36 36.60 -7.04
CA GLU A 57 -19.23 36.43 -7.98
C GLU A 57 -17.90 36.76 -7.30
N TYR A 58 -17.82 37.85 -6.55
CA TYR A 58 -16.64 38.22 -5.78
C TYR A 58 -16.27 37.12 -4.77
N ALA A 59 -17.23 36.62 -3.99
CA ALA A 59 -16.99 35.53 -3.05
C ALA A 59 -16.53 34.24 -3.75
N ALA A 60 -17.13 33.90 -4.90
CA ALA A 60 -16.71 32.74 -5.70
C ALA A 60 -15.27 32.86 -6.22
N GLU A 61 -14.84 34.06 -6.65
CA GLU A 61 -13.46 34.33 -7.07
C GLU A 61 -12.46 34.17 -5.90
N ARG A 62 -12.86 34.60 -4.69
CA ARG A 62 -12.04 34.37 -3.48
C ARG A 62 -11.89 32.88 -3.17
N LEU A 63 -12.96 32.09 -3.36
CA LEU A 63 -12.91 30.64 -3.20
C LEU A 63 -12.01 29.97 -4.26
N ASP A 64 -11.96 30.47 -5.49
CA ASP A 64 -11.00 30.01 -6.50
C ASP A 64 -9.55 30.28 -6.09
N GLY A 65 -9.29 31.43 -5.46
CA GLY A 65 -8.00 31.73 -4.85
C GLY A 65 -7.63 30.76 -3.73
N VAL A 66 -8.59 30.34 -2.91
CA VAL A 66 -8.38 29.32 -1.86
C VAL A 66 -8.06 27.95 -2.46
N ILE A 67 -8.84 27.50 -3.47
CA ILE A 67 -8.57 26.24 -4.18
C ILE A 67 -7.14 26.23 -4.74
N THR A 68 -6.71 27.34 -5.35
CA THR A 68 -5.35 27.48 -5.90
C THR A 68 -4.28 27.37 -4.81
N LYS A 69 -4.48 28.03 -3.67
CA LYS A 69 -3.54 27.94 -2.53
C LYS A 69 -3.44 26.52 -1.97
N ILE A 70 -4.57 25.82 -1.84
CA ILE A 70 -4.60 24.42 -1.39
C ILE A 70 -3.83 23.54 -2.37
N LYS A 71 -4.08 23.66 -3.67
CA LYS A 71 -3.35 22.92 -4.72
C LYS A 71 -1.84 23.14 -4.64
N ASN A 72 -1.40 24.39 -4.48
CA ASN A 72 0.03 24.71 -4.39
C ASN A 72 0.65 24.17 -3.10
N ALA A 73 -0.02 24.33 -1.96
CA ALA A 73 0.45 23.79 -0.69
C ALA A 73 0.59 22.26 -0.73
N MET A 74 -0.40 21.58 -1.33
CA MET A 74 -0.36 20.14 -1.58
C MET A 74 0.83 19.75 -2.46
N GLN A 75 1.04 20.43 -3.60
CA GLN A 75 2.18 20.15 -4.48
C GLN A 75 3.53 20.31 -3.74
N HIS A 76 3.67 21.36 -2.91
CA HIS A 76 4.87 21.55 -2.11
C HIS A 76 5.07 20.45 -1.06
N ALA A 77 3.99 20.03 -0.39
CA ALA A 77 4.03 18.94 0.59
C ALA A 77 4.42 17.61 -0.08
N LEU A 78 3.80 17.28 -1.21
CA LEU A 78 4.11 16.08 -2.00
C LEU A 78 5.58 16.07 -2.46
N ALA A 79 6.06 17.18 -3.03
CA ALA A 79 7.45 17.30 -3.44
C ALA A 79 8.42 17.12 -2.27
N LYS A 80 8.07 17.62 -1.07
CA LYS A 80 8.88 17.45 0.14
C LYS A 80 8.89 15.99 0.61
N ILE A 81 7.72 15.32 0.63
CA ILE A 81 7.61 13.90 0.99
C ILE A 81 8.43 13.04 0.02
N GLN A 82 8.21 13.22 -1.29
CA GLN A 82 8.95 12.48 -2.31
C GLN A 82 10.46 12.71 -2.18
N ARG A 83 10.89 13.97 -2.00
CA ARG A 83 12.30 14.29 -1.80
C ARG A 83 12.87 13.62 -0.57
N THR A 84 12.17 13.62 0.57
CA THR A 84 12.62 12.98 1.81
C THR A 84 12.72 11.46 1.65
N LEU A 85 11.73 10.82 1.02
CA LEU A 85 11.75 9.38 0.78
C LEU A 85 12.83 8.95 -0.21
N MET A 86 13.19 9.83 -1.15
CA MET A 86 14.26 9.58 -2.14
C MET A 86 15.65 9.99 -1.65
N GLN A 87 15.81 10.51 -0.43
CA GLN A 87 17.14 10.78 0.13
C GLN A 87 17.93 9.46 0.20
N PRO A 88 19.24 9.46 -0.14
CA PRO A 88 20.04 8.23 -0.21
C PRO A 88 19.94 7.37 1.04
N GLU A 89 20.02 7.98 2.22
CA GLU A 89 19.98 7.29 3.51
C GLU A 89 18.61 6.66 3.79
N VAL A 90 17.53 7.38 3.45
CA VAL A 90 16.15 6.92 3.65
C VAL A 90 15.80 5.82 2.64
N LYS A 91 16.19 6.01 1.37
CA LYS A 91 16.02 5.00 0.32
C LYS A 91 16.80 3.75 0.64
N GLN A 92 18.07 3.86 1.04
CA GLN A 92 18.88 2.71 1.43
C GLN A 92 18.27 1.97 2.62
N PHE A 93 17.89 2.67 3.68
CA PHE A 93 17.23 2.05 4.83
C PHE A 93 15.93 1.33 4.42
N GLY A 94 15.11 1.96 3.59
CA GLY A 94 13.87 1.38 3.08
C GLY A 94 14.09 0.14 2.22
N LYS A 95 15.07 0.17 1.31
CA LYS A 95 15.46 -0.98 0.48
C LYS A 95 15.89 -2.17 1.34
N GLU A 96 16.70 -1.95 2.38
CA GLU A 96 17.11 -3.02 3.29
C GLU A 96 15.94 -3.65 4.04
N GLN A 97 14.94 -2.85 4.44
CA GLN A 97 13.72 -3.38 5.06
C GLN A 97 12.91 -4.24 4.07
N VAL A 98 12.76 -3.79 2.82
CA VAL A 98 12.09 -4.55 1.77
C VAL A 98 12.83 -5.87 1.49
N LYS A 99 14.16 -5.78 1.33
CA LYS A 99 15.05 -6.93 1.09
C LYS A 99 14.93 -7.98 2.20
N LYS A 100 15.00 -7.55 3.46
CA LYS A 100 14.88 -8.43 4.62
C LYS A 100 13.53 -9.16 4.62
N LYS A 101 12.42 -8.44 4.42
CA LYS A 101 11.08 -9.04 4.38
C LYS A 101 10.92 -10.01 3.20
N ALA A 102 11.45 -9.67 2.03
CA ALA A 102 11.42 -10.55 0.87
C ALA A 102 12.19 -11.86 1.14
N LYS A 103 13.37 -11.77 1.76
CA LYS A 103 14.17 -12.93 2.16
C LYS A 103 13.44 -13.81 3.17
N GLU A 104 12.86 -13.22 4.21
CA GLU A 104 12.06 -13.93 5.22
C GLU A 104 10.87 -14.65 4.57
N SER A 105 10.15 -13.98 3.66
CA SER A 105 9.02 -14.56 2.93
C SER A 105 9.44 -15.76 2.07
N ILE A 106 10.56 -15.65 1.35
CA ILE A 106 11.07 -16.75 0.52
C ILE A 106 11.45 -17.94 1.40
N MET A 107 12.12 -17.70 2.53
CA MET A 107 12.51 -18.76 3.45
C MET A 107 11.31 -19.48 4.07
N ASP A 108 10.26 -18.74 4.44
CA ASP A 108 9.01 -19.32 4.93
C ASP A 108 8.32 -20.17 3.84
N MET A 109 8.27 -19.67 2.61
CA MET A 109 7.73 -20.43 1.46
C MET A 109 8.51 -21.72 1.21
N LEU A 110 9.85 -21.67 1.28
CA LEU A 110 10.71 -22.86 1.13
C LEU A 110 10.51 -23.87 2.27
N ALA A 111 10.40 -23.40 3.51
CA ALA A 111 10.14 -24.27 4.65
C ALA A 111 8.79 -24.99 4.52
N LYS A 112 7.73 -24.26 4.13
CA LYS A 112 6.42 -24.84 3.85
C LYS A 112 6.44 -25.84 2.69
N ALA A 113 7.11 -25.49 1.60
CA ALA A 113 7.26 -26.37 0.45
C ALA A 113 7.99 -27.67 0.81
N LYS A 114 9.05 -27.59 1.63
CA LYS A 114 9.78 -28.76 2.11
C LYS A 114 8.92 -29.67 2.96
N ILE A 115 8.16 -29.12 3.92
CA ILE A 115 7.23 -29.90 4.76
C ILE A 115 6.20 -30.64 3.89
N ASN A 116 5.64 -29.95 2.90
CA ASN A 116 4.69 -30.56 1.97
C ASN A 116 5.34 -31.67 1.14
N ALA A 117 6.51 -31.42 0.56
CA ALA A 117 7.23 -32.43 -0.21
C ALA A 117 7.62 -33.65 0.64
N ASP A 118 8.06 -33.45 1.88
CA ASP A 118 8.39 -34.53 2.82
C ASP A 118 7.15 -35.35 3.20
N ARG A 119 6.00 -34.70 3.37
CA ARG A 119 4.71 -35.39 3.60
C ARG A 119 4.32 -36.22 2.37
N ASP A 120 4.33 -35.63 1.18
CA ASP A 120 3.93 -36.28 -0.06
C ASP A 120 4.87 -37.46 -0.38
N ASN A 121 6.18 -37.29 -0.16
CA ASN A 121 7.16 -38.37 -0.29
C ASN A 121 6.91 -39.50 0.71
N ARG A 122 6.58 -39.18 1.97
CA ARG A 122 6.23 -40.19 2.98
C ARG A 122 4.99 -40.98 2.58
N GLU A 123 3.90 -40.30 2.20
CA GLU A 123 2.65 -40.97 1.76
C GLU A 123 2.89 -41.86 0.53
N ARG A 124 3.77 -41.43 -0.38
CA ARG A 124 4.21 -42.23 -1.52
C ARG A 124 4.98 -43.48 -1.07
N TRP A 125 5.94 -43.33 -0.15
CA TRP A 125 6.73 -44.45 0.37
C TRP A 125 5.92 -45.44 1.21
N GLU A 126 4.93 -44.98 1.97
CA GLU A 126 3.97 -45.85 2.68
C GLU A 126 3.14 -46.67 1.68
N ARG A 127 2.64 -46.05 0.60
CA ARG A 127 1.91 -46.76 -0.47
C ARG A 127 2.79 -47.77 -1.22
N GLU A 128 4.05 -47.44 -1.43
CA GLU A 128 5.02 -48.33 -2.09
C GLU A 128 5.61 -49.39 -1.15
N GLY A 129 5.21 -49.44 0.12
CA GLY A 129 5.72 -50.38 1.11
C GLY A 129 7.20 -50.17 1.48
N ARG A 130 7.78 -49.01 1.15
CA ARG A 130 9.18 -48.67 1.46
C ARG A 130 9.38 -48.27 2.92
N ILE A 131 8.33 -47.81 3.59
CA ILE A 131 8.33 -47.46 5.02
C ILE A 131 7.03 -47.94 5.68
N ALA A 132 7.10 -48.25 6.98
CA ALA A 132 5.93 -48.64 7.74
C ALA A 132 4.94 -47.47 7.91
N PRO A 133 3.62 -47.71 7.76
CA PRO A 133 2.62 -46.67 7.97
C PRO A 133 2.67 -46.18 9.41
N LYS A 134 2.60 -44.85 9.59
CA LYS A 134 2.48 -44.27 10.93
C LYS A 134 1.19 -44.80 11.58
N LYS A 135 1.27 -45.37 12.80
CA LYS A 135 0.08 -45.75 13.58
C LYS A 135 -0.83 -44.53 13.69
N LYS A 136 -1.99 -44.56 13.03
CA LYS A 136 -3.08 -43.65 13.31
C LYS A 136 -3.59 -44.04 14.69
N HIS A 137 -3.41 -43.17 15.68
CA HIS A 137 -4.24 -43.30 16.88
C HIS A 137 -5.65 -42.95 16.42
N ASP A 138 -6.44 -43.98 16.18
CA ASP A 138 -7.86 -43.85 15.94
C ASP A 138 -8.46 -43.09 17.12
N MET A 139 -9.06 -41.94 16.84
CA MET A 139 -10.00 -41.31 17.76
C MET A 139 -11.22 -42.23 17.84
N GLU A 140 -11.16 -43.25 18.71
CA GLU A 140 -12.36 -43.82 19.30
C GLU A 140 -12.92 -42.80 20.28
N LEU A 141 -13.66 -41.81 19.76
CA LEU A 141 -14.80 -41.23 20.47
C LEU A 141 -16.00 -42.11 20.12
N VAL A 142 -15.99 -43.33 20.64
CA VAL A 142 -17.19 -44.16 20.76
C VAL A 142 -17.94 -43.61 21.96
N GLY A 143 -19.14 -43.09 21.71
CA GLY A 143 -19.97 -42.47 22.72
C GLY A 143 -20.35 -43.43 23.84
N ILE A 144 -20.41 -42.88 25.06
CA ILE A 144 -21.41 -43.15 26.10
C ILE A 144 -21.65 -41.81 26.82
#